data_AF-A0A831ZGN0-F1
#
_entry.id   AF-A0A831ZGN0-F1
#
_cell.length_a   1.000
_cell.length_b   1.000
_cell.length_c   1.000
_cell.angle_alpha   90.00
_cell.angle_beta   90.00
_cell.angle_gamma   90.00
#
_symmetry.space_group_name_H-M   'P 1'
#
loop_
_entity.id
_entity.type
_entity.pdbx_description
1 polymer ?
#
loop_
_entity_poly.entity_id
_entity_poly.type
_entity_poly.pdbx_seq_one_letter_code
_entity_poly.pdbx_strand_id
1 'polypeptide(L)'
;MPERSVHDKILSDNRIHQESGESTDLDNPEGVIKFNLDYTQSPLPAPIVDQCGDRLSTLNAWRYIFKQLEMIGEDPHRYNGLGFGNMSIRVQPDQNIFLITGTQTGRIDHLQHQQYSLVTSADTSHNSIVAQGELRPSSEALTHASLYAAKPSVQAVIHIHCPLIWQQAKQLKLLATGRNIAYGTPEMANAVMTLVESIPYKQVILFSMPGHQDGVVAAGSEINAIAQTILHTFKNALKLKCGENQS
;
A
#
# COMPACT_ATOMS: atom_id res chain seq x y z
N MET A 1 40.80 -13.76 -12.18
CA MET A 1 39.42 -14.23 -12.41
C MET A 1 38.49 -13.19 -11.81
N PRO A 2 37.52 -12.64 -12.55
CA PRO A 2 36.79 -11.46 -12.11
C PRO A 2 35.70 -11.83 -11.09
N GLU A 3 35.49 -10.90 -10.15
CA GLU A 3 34.56 -10.93 -9.05
C GLU A 3 33.10 -11.05 -9.53
N ARG A 4 32.34 -11.94 -8.90
CA ARG A 4 30.90 -12.08 -9.14
C ARG A 4 30.13 -11.05 -8.32
N SER A 5 29.24 -10.35 -9.02
CA SER A 5 28.28 -9.35 -8.55
C SER A 5 27.37 -9.87 -7.42
N VAL A 6 27.01 -8.97 -6.51
CA VAL A 6 26.11 -9.16 -5.34
C VAL A 6 24.66 -9.51 -5.74
N HIS A 7 24.35 -9.62 -7.03
CA HIS A 7 23.00 -9.87 -7.54
C HIS A 7 22.51 -11.33 -7.56
N ASP A 8 23.33 -12.33 -7.20
CA ASP A 8 22.97 -13.76 -7.32
C ASP A 8 22.69 -14.48 -5.98
N LYS A 9 22.29 -13.77 -4.91
CA LYS A 9 22.12 -14.38 -3.57
C LYS A 9 20.70 -14.41 -2.98
N ILE A 10 19.66 -14.17 -3.77
CA ILE A 10 18.26 -14.30 -3.31
C ILE A 10 17.49 -15.29 -4.19
N LEU A 11 18.02 -16.51 -4.36
CA LEU A 11 17.29 -17.65 -4.93
C LEU A 11 17.93 -18.97 -4.44
N SER A 12 17.93 -19.21 -3.14
CA SER A 12 18.11 -20.57 -2.60
C SER A 12 17.73 -20.63 -1.12
N ASP A 13 16.97 -21.66 -0.77
CA ASP A 13 16.75 -22.23 0.57
C ASP A 13 15.62 -21.65 1.44
N ASN A 14 14.39 -22.05 1.09
CA ASN A 14 13.29 -22.18 2.04
C ASN A 14 13.39 -23.52 2.78
N ARG A 15 14.09 -23.51 3.93
CA ARG A 15 13.87 -24.41 5.09
C ARG A 15 14.85 -24.00 6.18
N ILE A 16 14.35 -23.60 7.36
CA ILE A 16 14.84 -23.98 8.70
C ILE A 16 13.85 -23.45 9.77
N HIS A 17 13.86 -24.19 10.87
CA HIS A 17 13.00 -24.24 12.05
C HIS A 17 12.77 -22.95 12.85
N GLN A 18 11.63 -22.96 13.56
CA GLN A 18 11.28 -22.07 14.67
C GLN A 18 12.29 -22.18 15.83
N GLU A 19 12.84 -21.04 16.25
CA GLU A 19 13.22 -20.78 17.64
C GLU A 19 12.72 -19.40 18.06
N SER A 20 12.15 -19.34 19.25
CA SER A 20 11.53 -18.18 19.89
C SER A 20 12.55 -17.17 20.37
N GLY A 21 12.49 -15.94 19.86
CA GLY A 21 13.22 -14.77 20.36
C GLY A 21 12.37 -13.51 20.19
N GLU A 22 12.44 -12.61 21.17
CA GLU A 22 11.73 -11.32 21.19
C GLU A 22 11.96 -10.53 19.89
N SER A 23 10.89 -10.24 19.15
CA SER A 23 10.98 -9.53 17.88
C SER A 23 11.26 -8.05 18.14
N THR A 24 12.50 -7.63 17.94
CA THR A 24 12.80 -6.21 17.73
C THR A 24 12.18 -5.76 16.42
N ASP A 25 11.55 -4.58 16.40
CA ASP A 25 10.80 -3.95 15.28
C ASP A 25 11.58 -3.77 13.94
N LEU A 26 12.77 -4.38 13.80
CA LEU A 26 13.66 -4.31 12.63
C LEU A 26 13.41 -5.40 11.57
N ASP A 27 12.60 -6.43 11.86
CA ASP A 27 12.50 -7.64 11.02
C ASP A 27 11.32 -7.67 10.03
N ASN A 28 10.73 -6.52 9.71
CA ASN A 28 9.63 -6.48 8.74
C ASN A 28 9.99 -5.69 7.45
N PRO A 29 10.79 -6.27 6.53
CA PRO A 29 11.27 -5.57 5.34
C PRO A 29 10.12 -5.16 4.43
N GLU A 30 10.03 -3.87 4.09
CA GLU A 30 9.07 -3.33 3.11
C GLU A 30 9.11 -4.09 1.77
N GLY A 31 8.00 -4.14 1.03
CA GLY A 31 7.99 -4.73 -0.33
C GLY A 31 8.11 -6.26 -0.41
N VAL A 32 8.21 -6.97 0.72
CA VAL A 32 8.23 -8.46 0.74
C VAL A 32 6.82 -9.03 0.70
N ILE A 33 6.55 -9.87 -0.30
CA ILE A 33 5.26 -10.56 -0.44
C ILE A 33 5.16 -11.65 0.63
N LYS A 34 4.15 -11.55 1.50
CA LYS A 34 3.88 -12.50 2.60
C LYS A 34 2.67 -13.40 2.37
N PHE A 35 1.98 -13.20 1.25
CA PHE A 35 0.79 -13.96 0.88
C PHE A 35 1.09 -15.00 -0.20
N ASN A 36 0.24 -16.02 -0.28
CA ASN A 36 0.27 -17.01 -1.34
C ASN A 36 -0.18 -16.37 -2.66
N LEU A 37 0.74 -16.21 -3.60
CA LEU A 37 0.48 -15.55 -4.87
C LEU A 37 0.38 -16.58 -6.00
N ASP A 38 -0.83 -16.72 -6.57
CA ASP A 38 -1.03 -17.32 -7.89
C ASP A 38 -0.89 -16.21 -8.93
N TYR A 39 0.19 -16.25 -9.73
CA TYR A 39 0.57 -15.15 -10.61
C TYR A 39 0.83 -15.60 -12.02
N THR A 40 0.12 -14.96 -12.95
CA THR A 40 0.36 -15.09 -14.38
C THR A 40 1.12 -13.85 -14.89
N GLN A 41 2.35 -14.05 -15.35
CA GLN A 41 3.10 -12.97 -16.00
C GLN A 41 2.56 -12.75 -17.41
N SER A 42 1.88 -11.63 -17.62
CA SER A 42 1.29 -11.27 -18.91
C SER A 42 1.06 -9.75 -19.00
N PRO A 43 0.96 -9.18 -20.21
CA PRO A 43 0.40 -7.84 -20.36
C PRO A 43 -0.99 -7.74 -19.72
N LEU A 44 -1.35 -6.54 -19.28
CA LEU A 44 -2.73 -6.27 -18.85
C LEU A 44 -3.69 -6.42 -20.05
N PRO A 45 -4.91 -6.95 -19.85
CA PRO A 45 -5.90 -7.03 -20.92
C PRO A 45 -6.23 -5.64 -21.48
N ALA A 46 -6.19 -5.47 -22.80
CA ALA A 46 -6.47 -4.18 -23.44
C ALA A 46 -7.82 -3.55 -23.01
N PRO A 47 -8.94 -4.29 -22.89
CA PRO A 47 -10.20 -3.71 -22.42
C PRO A 47 -10.12 -3.13 -21.01
N ILE A 48 -9.29 -3.70 -20.13
CA ILE A 48 -9.10 -3.22 -18.75
C ILE A 48 -8.29 -1.92 -18.77
N VAL A 49 -7.25 -1.87 -19.60
CA VAL A 49 -6.43 -0.67 -19.81
C VAL A 49 -7.30 0.48 -20.33
N ASP A 50 -8.07 0.24 -21.39
CA ASP A 50 -8.94 1.25 -22.00
C ASP A 50 -10.01 1.74 -21.00
N GLN A 51 -10.66 0.81 -20.29
CA GLN A 51 -11.67 1.14 -19.28
C GLN A 51 -11.10 1.98 -18.11
N CYS A 52 -9.84 1.76 -17.74
CA CYS A 52 -9.23 2.39 -16.58
C CYS A 52 -8.38 3.63 -16.91
N GLY A 53 -8.16 3.95 -18.19
CA GLY A 53 -7.17 4.92 -18.66
C GLY A 53 -7.21 6.27 -17.93
N ASP A 54 -8.36 6.93 -17.88
CA ASP A 54 -8.50 8.24 -17.24
C ASP A 54 -8.25 8.19 -15.72
N ARG A 55 -8.70 7.11 -15.06
CA ARG A 55 -8.47 6.91 -13.62
C ARG A 55 -7.01 6.59 -13.33
N LEU A 56 -6.35 5.79 -14.16
CA LEU A 56 -4.91 5.53 -14.04
C LEU A 56 -4.09 6.79 -14.27
N SER A 57 -4.47 7.61 -15.25
CA SER A 57 -3.84 8.91 -15.50
C SER A 57 -3.95 9.83 -14.27
N THR A 58 -5.14 9.92 -13.68
CA THR A 58 -5.39 10.67 -12.44
C THR A 58 -4.58 10.11 -11.26
N LEU A 59 -4.57 8.77 -11.09
CA LEU A 59 -3.82 8.08 -10.05
C LEU A 59 -2.31 8.35 -10.19
N ASN A 60 -1.79 8.28 -11.41
CA ASN A 60 -0.38 8.54 -11.73
C ASN A 60 0.04 9.98 -11.43
N ALA A 61 -0.82 10.96 -11.74
CA ALA A 61 -0.55 12.36 -11.41
C ALA A 61 -0.43 12.56 -9.89
N TRP A 62 -1.34 11.97 -9.11
CA TRP A 62 -1.26 12.01 -7.65
C TRP A 62 -0.06 11.23 -7.10
N ARG A 63 0.25 10.06 -7.67
CA ARG A 63 1.43 9.29 -7.31
C ARG A 63 2.70 10.11 -7.49
N TYR A 64 2.82 10.83 -8.61
CA TYR A 64 3.96 11.71 -8.86
C TYR A 64 4.05 12.80 -7.79
N ILE A 65 2.94 13.45 -7.43
CA ILE A 65 2.91 14.44 -6.33
C ILE A 65 3.36 13.82 -5.01
N PHE A 66 2.82 12.66 -4.63
CA PHE A 66 3.23 11.98 -3.39
C PHE A 66 4.70 11.55 -3.42
N LYS A 67 5.25 11.27 -4.60
CA LYS A 67 6.68 11.02 -4.75
C LYS A 67 7.52 12.27 -4.55
N GLN A 68 7.10 13.43 -5.08
CA GLN A 68 7.76 14.71 -4.81
C GLN A 68 7.69 15.12 -3.32
N LEU A 69 6.69 14.60 -2.60
CA LEU A 69 6.54 14.79 -1.16
C LEU A 69 7.20 13.67 -0.32
N GLU A 70 7.95 12.75 -0.96
CA GLU A 70 8.63 11.62 -0.32
C GLU A 70 7.69 10.69 0.47
N MET A 71 6.39 10.68 0.11
CA MET A 71 5.33 9.86 0.70
C MET A 71 5.18 8.51 -0.01
N ILE A 72 5.63 8.41 -1.26
CA ILE A 72 5.77 7.19 -2.06
C ILE A 72 7.14 7.27 -2.72
N GLY A 73 7.93 6.22 -2.78
CA GLY A 73 9.26 6.34 -3.38
C GLY A 73 10.19 5.19 -3.07
N GLU A 74 11.47 5.46 -3.18
CA GLU A 74 12.57 4.56 -2.82
C GLU A 74 13.68 5.47 -2.25
N ASP A 75 14.18 5.15 -1.06
CA ASP A 75 15.17 5.95 -0.35
C ASP A 75 16.16 5.01 0.34
N PRO A 76 17.48 5.08 0.03
CA PRO A 76 18.50 4.24 0.67
C PRO A 76 18.52 4.29 2.21
N HIS A 77 18.03 5.38 2.80
CA HIS A 77 17.98 5.59 4.25
C HIS A 77 16.67 5.15 4.90
N ARG A 78 15.67 4.72 4.12
CA ARG A 78 14.38 4.25 4.61
C ARG A 78 14.13 2.82 4.13
N TYR A 79 13.60 1.99 5.02
CA TYR A 79 13.13 0.63 4.68
C TYR A 79 14.17 -0.20 3.91
N ASN A 80 15.45 -0.10 4.28
CA ASN A 80 16.57 -0.79 3.63
C ASN A 80 16.72 -0.51 2.12
N GLY A 81 16.28 0.67 1.66
CA GLY A 81 16.34 1.03 0.24
C GLY A 81 15.26 0.40 -0.62
N LEU A 82 14.25 -0.23 -0.02
CA LEU A 82 13.13 -0.82 -0.75
C LEU A 82 12.09 0.25 -1.09
N GLY A 83 11.39 0.04 -2.21
CA GLY A 83 10.32 0.93 -2.62
C GLY A 83 9.13 0.87 -1.66
N PHE A 84 8.58 2.02 -1.30
CA PHE A 84 7.51 2.16 -0.31
C PHE A 84 6.31 2.94 -0.87
N GLY A 85 5.12 2.65 -0.32
CA GLY A 85 3.86 3.23 -0.76
C GLY A 85 3.34 2.64 -2.07
N ASN A 86 2.02 2.54 -2.19
CA ASN A 86 1.36 1.93 -3.34
C ASN A 86 -0.08 2.43 -3.50
N MET A 87 -0.63 2.22 -4.68
CA MET A 87 -1.95 2.75 -5.03
C MET A 87 -2.73 1.74 -5.87
N SER A 88 -4.05 1.72 -5.70
CA SER A 88 -4.92 0.88 -6.50
C SER A 88 -6.22 1.58 -6.91
N ILE A 89 -6.80 1.09 -7.99
CA ILE A 89 -8.16 1.43 -8.44
C ILE A 89 -8.97 0.16 -8.71
N ARG A 90 -10.24 0.18 -8.33
CA ARG A 90 -11.18 -0.87 -8.67
C ARG A 90 -11.45 -0.81 -10.17
N VAL A 91 -11.46 -1.95 -10.85
CA VAL A 91 -11.73 -2.01 -12.29
C VAL A 91 -13.18 -1.64 -12.55
N GLN A 92 -14.11 -2.28 -11.85
CA GLN A 92 -15.55 -2.07 -11.96
C GLN A 92 -16.19 -1.91 -10.59
N PRO A 93 -17.19 -1.01 -10.44
CA PRO A 93 -17.98 -0.93 -9.22
C PRO A 93 -18.50 -2.31 -8.78
N ASP A 94 -18.60 -2.50 -7.46
CA ASP A 94 -19.15 -3.70 -6.83
C ASP A 94 -18.42 -5.04 -7.13
N GLN A 95 -17.27 -5.01 -7.81
CA GLN A 95 -16.39 -6.18 -8.01
C GLN A 95 -15.08 -6.03 -7.26
N ASN A 96 -14.60 -7.09 -6.60
CA ASN A 96 -13.30 -7.11 -5.92
C ASN A 96 -12.12 -7.35 -6.88
N ILE A 97 -12.22 -6.82 -8.10
CA ILE A 97 -11.19 -6.84 -9.13
C ILE A 97 -10.59 -5.44 -9.23
N PHE A 98 -9.27 -5.33 -9.13
CA PHE A 98 -8.58 -4.04 -9.06
C PHE A 98 -7.20 -4.06 -9.71
N LEU A 99 -6.79 -2.91 -10.20
CA LEU A 99 -5.40 -2.66 -10.62
C LEU A 99 -4.65 -2.06 -9.44
N ILE A 100 -3.47 -2.60 -9.14
CA ILE A 100 -2.56 -2.10 -8.10
C ILE A 100 -1.18 -1.86 -8.69
N THR A 101 -0.47 -0.85 -8.19
CA THR A 101 0.94 -0.64 -8.54
C THR A 101 1.77 -1.90 -8.22
N GLY A 102 2.68 -2.24 -9.12
CA GLY A 102 3.58 -3.37 -8.93
C GLY A 102 4.57 -3.18 -7.79
N THR A 103 5.10 -4.28 -7.27
CA THR A 103 6.17 -4.26 -6.27
C THR A 103 7.42 -3.53 -6.77
N GLN A 104 8.14 -2.84 -5.88
CA GLN A 104 9.37 -2.09 -6.16
C GLN A 104 9.27 -1.07 -7.31
N THR A 105 8.09 -0.47 -7.49
CA THR A 105 7.88 0.61 -8.47
C THR A 105 8.24 1.99 -7.91
N GLY A 106 8.61 2.12 -6.64
CA GLY A 106 8.97 3.38 -5.96
C GLY A 106 9.98 4.24 -6.71
N ARG A 107 11.05 3.64 -7.23
CA ARG A 107 12.07 4.30 -8.09
C ARG A 107 11.55 4.89 -9.40
N ILE A 108 10.38 4.47 -9.90
CA ILE A 108 9.85 4.91 -11.19
C ILE A 108 9.02 6.18 -11.00
N ASP A 109 9.31 7.24 -11.75
CA ASP A 109 8.61 8.52 -11.64
C ASP A 109 7.23 8.49 -12.29
N HIS A 110 7.18 7.99 -13.53
CA HIS A 110 5.95 7.91 -14.32
C HIS A 110 5.63 6.46 -14.62
N LEU A 111 4.63 5.93 -13.92
CA LEU A 111 4.16 4.56 -14.18
C LEU A 111 3.38 4.51 -15.49
N GLN A 112 3.68 3.48 -16.27
CA GLN A 112 2.87 3.03 -17.38
C GLN A 112 2.06 1.80 -16.94
N HIS A 113 1.15 1.34 -17.80
CA HIS A 113 0.26 0.21 -17.57
C HIS A 113 1.02 -1.07 -17.21
N GLN A 114 2.24 -1.24 -17.73
CA GLN A 114 3.13 -2.37 -17.44
C GLN A 114 3.60 -2.42 -15.97
N GLN A 115 3.57 -1.29 -15.28
CA GLN A 115 3.90 -1.22 -13.85
C GLN A 115 2.69 -1.44 -12.92
N TYR A 116 1.56 -1.86 -13.48
CA TYR A 116 0.38 -2.28 -12.72
C TYR A 116 0.16 -3.79 -12.84
N SER A 117 -0.45 -4.36 -11.80
CA SER A 117 -0.92 -5.73 -11.77
C SER A 117 -2.43 -5.75 -11.53
N LEU A 118 -3.13 -6.59 -12.28
CA LEU A 118 -4.55 -6.87 -12.10
C LEU A 118 -4.71 -7.98 -11.08
N VAL A 119 -5.31 -7.65 -9.93
CA VAL A 119 -5.79 -8.63 -8.95
C VAL A 119 -7.20 -9.03 -9.36
N THR A 120 -7.38 -10.32 -9.63
CA THR A 120 -8.67 -10.89 -10.07
C THR A 120 -9.40 -11.62 -8.94
N SER A 121 -8.67 -12.05 -7.91
CA SER A 121 -9.24 -12.64 -6.70
C SER A 121 -8.32 -12.39 -5.50
N ALA A 122 -8.93 -12.27 -4.33
CA ALA A 122 -8.24 -12.13 -3.07
C ALA A 122 -9.00 -12.88 -1.98
N ASP A 123 -8.30 -13.75 -1.26
CA ASP A 123 -8.82 -14.45 -0.09
C ASP A 123 -7.99 -14.04 1.13
N THR A 124 -8.54 -13.12 1.91
CA THR A 124 -7.90 -12.60 3.12
C THR A 124 -7.83 -13.63 4.23
N SER A 125 -8.71 -14.64 4.24
CA SER A 125 -8.72 -15.70 5.25
C SER A 125 -7.60 -16.71 5.03
N HIS A 126 -7.30 -17.02 3.76
CA HIS A 126 -6.22 -17.94 3.37
C HIS A 126 -4.93 -17.21 2.96
N ASN A 127 -4.86 -15.90 3.20
CA ASN A 127 -3.72 -15.06 2.88
C ASN A 127 -3.26 -15.27 1.42
N SER A 128 -4.18 -15.19 0.45
CA SER A 128 -3.89 -15.51 -0.95
C SER A 128 -4.45 -14.49 -1.95
N ILE A 129 -3.73 -14.34 -3.07
CA ILE A 129 -4.06 -13.43 -4.17
C ILE A 129 -3.90 -14.19 -5.49
N VAL A 130 -4.85 -13.99 -6.40
CA VAL A 130 -4.70 -14.33 -7.81
C VAL A 130 -4.51 -13.04 -8.60
N ALA A 131 -3.41 -12.94 -9.34
CA ALA A 131 -3.09 -11.74 -10.09
C ALA A 131 -2.43 -12.04 -11.44
N GLN A 132 -2.50 -11.05 -12.34
CA GLN A 132 -1.77 -11.06 -13.59
C GLN A 132 -1.21 -9.67 -13.92
N GLY A 133 -0.14 -9.62 -14.70
CA GLY A 133 0.53 -8.36 -15.07
C GLY A 133 1.98 -8.60 -15.42
N GLU A 134 2.67 -7.58 -15.92
CA GLU A 134 4.10 -7.70 -16.25
C GLU A 134 4.97 -7.61 -14.99
N LEU A 135 4.46 -6.95 -13.95
CA LEU A 135 5.01 -6.96 -12.60
C LEU A 135 4.05 -7.64 -11.63
N ARG A 136 4.63 -8.24 -10.58
CA ARG A 136 3.87 -8.75 -9.44
C ARG A 136 3.19 -7.60 -8.69
N PRO A 137 2.00 -7.80 -8.10
CA PRO A 137 1.32 -6.78 -7.31
C PRO A 137 2.15 -6.37 -6.09
N SER A 138 1.84 -5.20 -5.50
CA SER A 138 2.42 -4.79 -4.21
C SER A 138 2.26 -5.88 -3.14
N SER A 139 3.22 -5.95 -2.21
CA SER A 139 3.17 -6.79 -1.01
C SER A 139 1.96 -6.51 -0.11
N GLU A 140 1.32 -5.35 -0.26
CA GLU A 140 0.15 -4.93 0.53
C GLU A 140 -1.18 -5.10 -0.21
N ALA A 141 -1.21 -5.86 -1.31
CA ALA A 141 -2.43 -6.09 -2.09
C ALA A 141 -3.61 -6.62 -1.25
N LEU A 142 -3.35 -7.42 -0.20
CA LEU A 142 -4.41 -7.90 0.68
C LEU A 142 -5.09 -6.78 1.48
N THR A 143 -4.35 -5.80 1.98
CA THR A 143 -4.93 -4.62 2.67
C THR A 143 -5.90 -3.88 1.74
N HIS A 144 -5.54 -3.73 0.47
CA HIS A 144 -6.39 -3.10 -0.55
C HIS A 144 -7.64 -3.95 -0.81
N ALA A 145 -7.47 -5.26 -0.95
CA ALA A 145 -8.58 -6.19 -1.11
C ALA A 145 -9.56 -6.15 0.07
N SER A 146 -9.08 -6.06 1.32
CA SER A 146 -9.92 -5.93 2.52
C SER A 146 -10.76 -4.67 2.51
N LEU A 147 -10.20 -3.53 2.07
CA LEU A 147 -10.95 -2.28 1.93
C LEU A 147 -12.03 -2.38 0.84
N TYR A 148 -11.70 -2.99 -0.28
CA TYR A 148 -12.65 -3.21 -1.36
C TYR A 148 -13.79 -4.15 -0.95
N ALA A 149 -13.49 -5.21 -0.18
CA ALA A 149 -14.48 -6.14 0.33
C ALA A 149 -15.38 -5.52 1.41
N ALA A 150 -14.80 -4.75 2.34
CA ALA A 150 -15.54 -4.15 3.45
C ALA A 150 -16.48 -3.01 3.01
N LYS A 151 -16.12 -2.25 1.97
CA LYS A 151 -16.85 -1.05 1.54
C LYS A 151 -17.01 -1.01 0.02
N PRO A 152 -18.18 -1.39 -0.52
CA PRO A 152 -18.47 -1.34 -1.96
C PRO A 152 -18.31 0.05 -2.59
N SER A 153 -18.48 1.13 -1.81
CA SER A 153 -18.26 2.51 -2.28
C SER A 153 -16.79 2.85 -2.55
N VAL A 154 -15.83 2.07 -2.03
CA VAL A 154 -14.40 2.29 -2.29
C VAL A 154 -14.08 1.92 -3.73
N GLN A 155 -13.53 2.88 -4.47
CA GLN A 155 -13.08 2.73 -5.86
C GLN A 155 -11.57 2.96 -6.00
N ALA A 156 -10.92 3.57 -5.01
CA ALA A 156 -9.47 3.74 -4.98
C ALA A 156 -8.93 3.62 -3.56
N VAL A 157 -7.67 3.17 -3.46
CA VAL A 157 -6.91 3.08 -2.22
C VAL A 157 -5.52 3.66 -2.48
N ILE A 158 -5.06 4.50 -1.55
CA ILE A 158 -3.76 5.14 -1.58
C ILE A 158 -3.07 4.81 -0.25
N HIS A 159 -1.98 4.08 -0.33
CA HIS A 159 -1.08 3.83 0.79
C HIS A 159 0.19 4.66 0.62
N ILE A 160 0.53 5.43 1.66
CA ILE A 160 1.73 6.26 1.72
C ILE A 160 2.52 5.97 2.98
N HIS A 161 3.81 6.33 2.97
CA HIS A 161 4.63 6.42 4.16
C HIS A 161 4.96 7.87 4.48
N CYS A 162 4.31 8.42 5.50
CA CYS A 162 4.52 9.79 5.95
C CYS A 162 4.83 9.82 7.45
N PRO A 163 6.11 9.94 7.85
CA PRO A 163 6.49 9.96 9.27
C PRO A 163 5.76 11.04 10.06
N LEU A 164 5.54 12.21 9.46
CA LEU A 164 4.88 13.32 10.12
C LEU A 164 3.41 13.03 10.47
N ILE A 165 2.64 12.49 9.52
CA ILE A 165 1.24 12.12 9.79
C ILE A 165 1.20 10.98 10.81
N TRP A 166 2.07 9.99 10.65
CA TRP A 166 2.12 8.80 11.51
C TRP A 166 2.44 9.15 12.97
N GLN A 167 3.47 9.98 13.21
CA GLN A 167 3.84 10.44 14.55
C GLN A 167 2.72 11.29 15.19
N GLN A 168 2.02 12.09 14.39
CA GLN A 168 0.96 12.97 14.86
C GLN A 168 -0.44 12.32 14.84
N ALA A 169 -0.56 11.03 14.51
CA ALA A 169 -1.84 10.35 14.29
C ALA A 169 -2.80 10.49 15.48
N LYS A 170 -2.29 10.41 16.71
CA LYS A 170 -3.09 10.59 17.93
C LYS A 170 -3.66 12.02 18.05
N GLN A 171 -2.83 13.03 17.80
CA GLN A 171 -3.25 14.44 17.87
C GLN A 171 -4.22 14.80 16.73
N LEU A 172 -4.00 14.21 15.56
CA LEU A 172 -4.88 14.29 14.39
C LEU A 172 -6.18 13.49 14.55
N LYS A 173 -6.32 12.71 15.62
CA LYS A 173 -7.45 11.81 15.89
C LYS A 173 -7.72 10.83 14.74
N LEU A 174 -6.65 10.35 14.11
CA LEU A 174 -6.77 9.34 13.08
C LEU A 174 -7.19 8.01 13.70
N LEU A 175 -8.01 7.27 12.94
CA LEU A 175 -8.19 5.85 13.18
C LEU A 175 -6.83 5.14 13.03
N ALA A 176 -6.67 4.01 13.71
CA ALA A 176 -5.42 3.25 13.70
C ALA A 176 -5.67 1.75 13.84
N THR A 177 -4.87 0.95 13.13
CA THR A 177 -4.77 -0.49 13.41
C THR A 177 -3.97 -0.73 14.70
N GLY A 178 -3.89 -1.98 15.17
CA GLY A 178 -3.07 -2.34 16.32
C GLY A 178 -1.57 -2.27 16.03
N ARG A 179 -0.76 -1.88 17.03
CA ARG A 179 0.72 -1.85 16.94
C ARG A 179 1.33 -3.22 16.66
N ASN A 180 0.74 -4.29 17.20
CA ASN A 180 1.28 -5.64 17.09
C ASN A 180 0.77 -6.37 15.83
N ILE A 181 0.15 -5.66 14.89
CA ILE A 181 -0.43 -6.24 13.68
C ILE A 181 0.48 -5.90 12.51
N ALA A 182 1.19 -6.91 12.00
CA ALA A 182 2.10 -6.76 10.87
C ALA A 182 1.32 -6.58 9.56
N TYR A 183 1.85 -5.80 8.62
CA TYR A 183 1.29 -5.72 7.27
C TYR A 183 1.37 -7.07 6.54
N GLY A 184 0.50 -7.25 5.54
CA GLY A 184 0.52 -8.42 4.65
C GLY A 184 0.04 -9.72 5.32
N THR A 185 -0.73 -9.63 6.40
CA THR A 185 -1.28 -10.79 7.11
C THR A 185 -2.82 -10.77 7.18
N PRO A 186 -3.48 -11.92 7.41
CA PRO A 186 -4.93 -11.99 7.66
C PRO A 186 -5.38 -11.13 8.84
N GLU A 187 -4.56 -11.00 9.88
CA GLU A 187 -4.86 -10.17 11.05
C GLU A 187 -4.96 -8.69 10.66
N MET A 188 -4.08 -8.21 9.77
CA MET A 188 -4.18 -6.85 9.21
C MET A 188 -5.46 -6.68 8.40
N ALA A 189 -5.78 -7.65 7.55
CA ALA A 189 -7.02 -7.63 6.78
C ALA A 189 -8.26 -7.50 7.70
N ASN A 190 -8.34 -8.33 8.75
CA ASN A 190 -9.42 -8.29 9.73
C ASN A 190 -9.46 -6.96 10.49
N ALA A 191 -8.30 -6.48 10.96
CA ALA A 191 -8.21 -5.21 11.67
C ALA A 191 -8.71 -4.04 10.81
N VAL A 192 -8.37 -4.02 9.52
CA VAL A 192 -8.83 -3.01 8.57
C VAL A 192 -10.34 -3.12 8.36
N MET A 193 -10.89 -4.33 8.17
CA MET A 193 -12.34 -4.52 8.02
C MET A 193 -13.09 -3.98 9.24
N THR A 194 -12.70 -4.35 10.46
CA THR A 194 -13.31 -3.85 11.69
C THR A 194 -13.15 -2.34 11.85
N LEU A 195 -11.97 -1.79 11.52
CA LEU A 195 -11.69 -0.37 11.65
C LEU A 195 -12.62 0.49 10.78
N VAL A 196 -12.97 0.00 9.59
CA VAL A 196 -13.77 0.77 8.64
C VAL A 196 -15.26 0.54 8.78
N GLU A 197 -15.72 -0.47 9.52
CA GLU A 197 -17.15 -0.79 9.70
C GLU A 197 -17.97 0.44 10.11
N SER A 198 -17.50 1.18 11.12
CA SER A 198 -18.18 2.37 11.64
C SER A 198 -18.11 3.60 10.74
N ILE A 199 -17.34 3.57 9.64
CA ILE A 199 -17.18 4.72 8.75
C ILE A 199 -18.43 4.82 7.84
N PRO A 200 -19.11 5.99 7.83
CA PRO A 200 -20.25 6.24 6.96
C PRO A 200 -19.97 5.98 5.47
N TYR A 201 -21.01 5.56 4.75
CA TYR A 201 -20.95 5.32 3.32
C TYR A 201 -20.49 6.58 2.56
N LYS A 202 -19.59 6.40 1.56
CA LYS A 202 -18.96 7.46 0.74
C LYS A 202 -18.04 8.44 1.47
N GLN A 203 -17.85 8.34 2.80
CA GLN A 203 -16.83 9.12 3.47
C GLN A 203 -15.44 8.58 3.12
N VAL A 204 -14.46 9.48 2.93
CA VAL A 204 -13.06 9.07 2.78
C VAL A 204 -12.61 8.41 4.08
N ILE A 205 -12.14 7.19 3.95
CA ILE A 205 -11.48 6.41 4.99
C ILE A 205 -10.04 6.91 5.08
N LEU A 206 -9.56 7.21 6.27
CA LEU A 206 -8.16 7.56 6.53
C LEU A 206 -7.73 6.97 7.87
N PHE A 207 -6.67 6.18 7.88
CA PHE A 207 -6.11 5.60 9.09
C PHE A 207 -4.59 5.47 9.04
N SER A 208 -3.98 5.43 10.22
CA SER A 208 -2.56 5.12 10.41
C SER A 208 -2.35 3.63 10.71
N MET A 209 -1.17 3.12 10.41
CA MET A 209 -0.80 1.73 10.68
C MET A 209 0.36 1.68 11.69
N PRO A 210 0.11 1.65 13.01
CA PRO A 210 1.19 1.66 14.00
C PRO A 210 2.13 0.44 13.93
N GLY A 211 1.66 -0.71 13.44
CA GLY A 211 2.48 -1.90 13.17
C GLY A 211 3.21 -1.90 11.81
N HIS A 212 3.14 -0.78 11.08
CA HIS A 212 3.78 -0.58 9.79
C HIS A 212 4.34 0.85 9.72
N GLN A 213 5.65 0.98 9.98
CA GLN A 213 6.27 2.28 10.23
C GLN A 213 5.95 3.30 9.14
N ASP A 214 5.53 4.49 9.57
CA ASP A 214 5.13 5.64 8.74
C ASP A 214 3.88 5.41 7.86
N GLY A 215 3.31 4.21 7.88
CA GLY A 215 2.22 3.78 7.03
C GLY A 215 0.90 4.51 7.32
N VAL A 216 0.33 5.11 6.29
CA VAL A 216 -0.98 5.76 6.30
C VAL A 216 -1.76 5.30 5.08
N VAL A 217 -3.00 4.86 5.29
CA VAL A 217 -3.88 4.38 4.22
C VAL A 217 -5.09 5.28 4.13
N ALA A 218 -5.45 5.66 2.91
CA ALA A 218 -6.66 6.36 2.59
C ALA A 218 -7.44 5.64 1.48
N ALA A 219 -8.76 5.64 1.57
CA ALA A 219 -9.63 4.97 0.61
C ALA A 219 -10.95 5.70 0.43
N GLY A 220 -11.56 5.59 -0.74
CA GLY A 220 -12.81 6.29 -1.05
C GLY A 220 -13.28 6.07 -2.48
N SER A 221 -14.35 6.76 -2.87
CA SER A 221 -14.92 6.66 -4.22
C SER A 221 -14.18 7.49 -5.27
N GLU A 222 -13.52 8.57 -4.87
CA GLU A 222 -12.89 9.52 -5.79
C GLU A 222 -11.42 9.72 -5.46
N ILE A 223 -10.52 9.45 -6.42
CA ILE A 223 -9.06 9.57 -6.25
C ILE A 223 -8.68 10.97 -5.75
N ASN A 224 -9.26 12.02 -6.34
CA ASN A 224 -8.99 13.40 -5.96
C ASN A 224 -9.36 13.69 -4.51
N ALA A 225 -10.52 13.21 -4.05
CA ALA A 225 -10.95 13.42 -2.67
C ALA A 225 -10.02 12.72 -1.68
N ILE A 226 -9.63 11.47 -1.98
CA ILE A 226 -8.69 10.70 -1.14
C ILE A 226 -7.35 11.45 -1.04
N ALA A 227 -6.79 11.88 -2.17
CA ALA A 227 -5.50 12.55 -2.19
C ALA A 227 -5.54 13.92 -1.49
N GLN A 228 -6.62 14.69 -1.69
CA GLN A 228 -6.83 15.96 -0.99
C GLN A 228 -6.98 15.75 0.52
N THR A 229 -7.64 14.69 0.96
CA THR A 229 -7.73 14.33 2.38
C THR A 229 -6.34 14.03 2.98
N ILE A 230 -5.48 13.31 2.26
CA ILE A 230 -4.09 13.07 2.66
C ILE A 230 -3.35 14.41 2.81
N LEU A 231 -3.38 15.28 1.81
CA LEU A 231 -2.67 16.56 1.86
C LEU A 231 -3.22 17.50 2.93
N HIS A 232 -4.53 17.51 3.15
CA HIS A 232 -5.14 18.27 4.24
C HIS A 232 -4.65 17.79 5.60
N THR A 233 -4.57 16.48 5.80
CA THR A 233 -4.03 15.86 7.02
C THR A 233 -2.54 16.18 7.18
N PHE A 234 -1.74 16.09 6.12
CA PHE A 234 -0.33 16.47 6.14
C PHE A 234 -0.14 17.93 6.59
N LYS A 235 -0.91 18.86 6.01
CA LYS A 235 -0.92 20.27 6.40
C LYS A 235 -1.30 20.46 7.88
N ASN A 236 -2.26 19.69 8.40
CA ASN A 236 -2.62 19.75 9.82
C ASN A 236 -1.50 19.19 10.72
N ALA A 237 -0.83 18.12 10.29
CA ALA A 237 0.31 17.55 11.00
C ALA A 237 1.49 18.53 11.08
N LEU A 238 1.76 19.28 10.00
CA LEU A 238 2.73 20.37 9.98
C LEU A 238 2.40 21.47 11.00
N LYS A 239 1.12 21.86 11.10
CA LYS A 239 0.69 22.86 12.10
C LYS A 239 0.96 22.40 13.53
N LEU A 240 0.69 21.13 13.83
CA LEU A 240 0.96 20.56 15.16
C LEU A 240 2.46 20.57 15.47
N LYS A 241 3.30 20.10 14.55
CA LYS A 241 4.77 20.11 14.71
C LYS A 241 5.33 21.54 14.90
N CYS A 242 4.81 22.53 14.17
CA CYS A 242 5.23 23.92 14.34
C CYS A 242 4.79 24.49 15.69
N GLY A 243 3.62 24.10 16.20
CA GLY A 243 3.13 24.50 17.52
C GLY A 243 3.96 23.91 18.66
N GLU A 244 4.38 22.66 18.55
CA GLU A 244 5.26 21.99 19.54
C GLU A 244 6.63 22.67 19.66
N ASN A 245 7.17 23.22 18.57
CA ASN A 245 8.46 23.92 18.59
C ASN A 245 8.40 25.35 19.17
N GLN A 246 7.19 25.85 19.48
CA GLN A 246 6.97 27.21 20.02
C GLN A 246 6.60 27.20 21.52
N SER A 247 6.45 26.02 22.12
CA SER A 247 6.08 25.79 23.53
C SER A 247 7.21 25.15 24.30
#